data_AF-A0A4R7TAH0-F1
#
_entry.id   AF-A0A4R7TAH0-F1
#
_cell.length_a   1.000
_cell.length_b   1.000
_cell.length_c   1.000
_cell.angle_alpha   90.00
_cell.angle_beta   90.00
_cell.angle_gamma   90.00
#
_symmetry.space_group_name_H-M   'P 1'
#
loop_
_entity.id
_entity.type
_entity.pdbx_description
1 polymer ?
#
loop_
_entity_poly.entity_id
_entity_poly.type
_entity_poly.pdbx_seq_one_letter_code
_entity_poly.pdbx_strand_id
1 'polypeptide(L)'
;MTAAETTAIAGKVGSLLGKTAAAWHTPAFGLSAADRVVVTFSDDSAAFVKGATTEETAGWLRNEHRILDHLRGTGLAPEVLGWQDDGTGQPLLVTEDLSAAYWPAAGAEDPGGGTSTVWRPGDIDVLRRTLDRLSRASLPAELPRTTSWPGPQWPRVVELADRLVDVGVVVPGWLEANAETLTAIDAEADTTLELGAYLVHGDVRSDNVCILSKAGEREGRLVDWSHAGAGHQLHDLVQLLPTLHLEGGPPPWQVCIEPAPLIARLAGPSLQRACVSEQPDWLRQVFIDLASINLKWLAAALGLPLPVPDQPTPG
;
A
#
# COMPACT_ATOMS: atom_id res chain seq x y z
N MET A 1 -20.33 -3.91 10.91
CA MET A 1 -20.96 -2.86 11.73
C MET A 1 -22.46 -2.87 11.52
N THR A 2 -23.23 -2.84 12.61
CA THR A 2 -24.69 -2.69 12.60
C THR A 2 -25.08 -1.21 12.50
N ALA A 3 -26.30 -0.91 12.06
CA ALA A 3 -26.78 0.47 12.00
C ALA A 3 -26.74 1.19 13.37
N ALA A 4 -26.91 0.44 14.47
CA ALA A 4 -26.84 0.96 15.83
C ALA A 4 -25.40 1.37 16.23
N GLU A 5 -24.41 0.57 15.87
CA GLU A 5 -22.98 0.87 16.09
C GLU A 5 -22.56 2.12 15.31
N THR A 6 -22.96 2.23 14.04
CA THR A 6 -22.66 3.41 13.21
C THR A 6 -23.27 4.69 13.79
N THR A 7 -24.52 4.60 14.29
CA THR A 7 -25.20 5.72 14.96
C THR A 7 -24.46 6.15 16.23
N ALA A 8 -23.98 5.20 17.04
CA ALA A 8 -23.24 5.49 18.25
C ALA A 8 -21.89 6.17 17.95
N ILE A 9 -21.17 5.73 16.90
CA ILE A 9 -19.93 6.35 16.44
C ILE A 9 -20.19 7.78 15.97
N ALA A 10 -21.22 8.01 15.14
CA ALA A 10 -21.56 9.35 14.66
C ALA A 10 -21.89 10.33 15.81
N GLY A 11 -22.61 9.86 16.84
CA GLY A 11 -22.90 10.66 18.04
C GLY A 11 -21.66 11.02 18.86
N LYS A 12 -20.71 10.08 19.02
CA LYS A 12 -19.41 10.34 19.66
C LYS A 12 -18.59 11.37 18.88
N VAL A 13 -18.52 11.23 17.56
CA VAL A 13 -17.81 12.14 16.66
C VAL A 13 -18.41 13.55 16.72
N GLY A 14 -19.74 13.66 16.67
CA GLY A 14 -20.42 14.95 16.83
C GLY A 14 -20.07 15.64 18.16
N SER A 15 -20.06 14.88 19.26
CA SER A 15 -19.66 15.39 20.57
C SER A 15 -18.19 15.82 20.60
N LEU A 16 -17.28 15.03 20.00
CA LEU A 16 -15.85 15.30 19.93
C LEU A 16 -15.53 16.59 19.15
N LEU A 17 -16.25 16.83 18.06
CA LEU A 17 -16.04 18.01 17.21
C LEU A 17 -16.92 19.21 17.58
N GLY A 18 -17.83 19.07 18.55
CA GLY A 18 -18.82 20.10 18.87
C GLY A 18 -19.82 20.36 17.73
N LYS A 19 -20.15 19.33 16.94
CA LYS A 19 -21.05 19.40 15.78
C LYS A 19 -22.22 18.45 15.91
N THR A 20 -23.34 18.76 15.24
CA THR A 20 -24.48 17.84 15.14
C THR A 20 -24.32 16.96 13.91
N ALA A 21 -24.19 15.64 14.11
CA ALA A 21 -24.21 14.67 13.02
C ALA A 21 -25.61 14.65 12.36
N ALA A 22 -25.65 14.83 11.04
CA ALA A 22 -26.89 14.87 10.26
C ALA A 22 -27.09 13.60 9.44
N ALA A 23 -26.02 13.02 8.91
CA ALA A 23 -26.04 11.76 8.15
C ALA A 23 -24.71 11.01 8.32
N TRP A 24 -24.72 9.71 8.04
CA TRP A 24 -23.51 8.89 8.04
C TRP A 24 -23.65 7.68 7.11
N HIS A 25 -22.54 7.23 6.56
CA HIS A 25 -22.48 6.03 5.72
C HIS A 25 -21.13 5.33 5.82
N THR A 26 -21.08 4.06 5.44
CA THR A 26 -19.82 3.33 5.28
C THR A 26 -19.24 3.63 3.90
N PRO A 27 -17.96 4.00 3.78
CA PRO A 27 -17.32 4.25 2.50
C PRO A 27 -17.34 3.00 1.60
N ALA A 28 -17.46 3.19 0.29
CA ALA A 28 -17.59 2.11 -0.68
C ALA A 28 -16.29 1.33 -0.94
N PHE A 29 -15.13 1.91 -0.61
CA PHE A 29 -13.81 1.33 -0.89
C PHE A 29 -12.78 1.64 0.22
N GLY A 30 -11.57 1.13 0.03
CA GLY A 30 -10.56 0.93 1.08
C GLY A 30 -10.95 -0.29 1.92
N LEU A 31 -10.00 -1.14 2.29
CA LEU A 31 -10.25 -2.27 3.17
C LEU A 31 -9.41 -2.08 4.43
N SER A 32 -10.05 -2.11 5.59
CA SER A 32 -9.37 -2.10 6.89
C SER A 32 -10.19 -2.91 7.88
N ALA A 33 -9.52 -3.54 8.84
CA ALA A 33 -10.13 -4.26 9.95
C ALA A 33 -10.78 -3.32 10.99
N ALA A 34 -10.44 -2.03 10.95
CA ALA A 34 -11.11 -1.00 11.75
C ALA A 34 -12.48 -0.65 11.18
N ASP A 35 -13.40 -0.24 12.06
CA ASP A 35 -14.69 0.32 11.67
C ASP A 35 -14.49 1.65 10.97
N ARG A 36 -15.26 1.90 9.90
CA ARG A 36 -15.10 3.07 9.04
C ARG A 36 -16.44 3.72 8.70
N VAL A 37 -16.50 5.02 8.90
CA VAL A 37 -17.72 5.82 8.73
C VAL A 37 -17.35 7.19 8.19
N VAL A 38 -18.10 7.68 7.20
CA VAL A 38 -18.12 9.10 6.85
C VAL A 38 -19.32 9.73 7.54
N VAL A 39 -19.09 10.80 8.29
CA VAL A 39 -20.13 11.54 9.02
C VAL A 39 -20.29 12.91 8.38
N THR A 40 -21.51 13.24 7.96
CA THR A 40 -21.89 14.58 7.49
C THR A 40 -22.59 15.31 8.63
N PHE A 41 -22.20 16.57 8.87
CA PHE A 41 -22.75 17.40 9.93
C PHE A 41 -23.81 18.36 9.41
N SER A 42 -24.55 19.00 10.32
CA SER A 42 -25.60 19.97 9.99
C SER A 42 -25.11 21.26 9.30
N ASP A 43 -23.81 21.51 9.30
CA ASP A 43 -23.15 22.63 8.59
C ASP A 43 -22.61 22.20 7.20
N ASP A 44 -23.06 21.05 6.69
CA ASP A 44 -22.62 20.40 5.44
C ASP A 44 -21.15 19.97 5.38
N SER A 45 -20.37 20.20 6.44
CA SER A 45 -19.02 19.64 6.54
C SER A 45 -19.09 18.12 6.75
N ALA A 46 -18.01 17.42 6.41
CA ALA A 46 -17.90 15.98 6.57
C ALA A 46 -16.56 15.58 7.20
N ALA A 47 -16.54 14.42 7.85
CA ALA A 47 -15.35 13.82 8.42
C ALA A 47 -15.30 12.31 8.15
N PHE A 48 -14.09 11.80 7.92
CA PHE A 48 -13.83 10.37 7.84
C PHE A 48 -13.40 9.86 9.23
N VAL A 49 -13.94 8.73 9.63
CA VAL A 49 -13.77 8.18 10.98
C VAL A 49 -13.25 6.76 10.89
N LYS A 50 -12.17 6.46 11.63
CA LYS A 50 -11.74 5.10 11.94
C LYS A 50 -11.95 4.81 13.42
N GLY A 51 -12.59 3.70 13.74
CA GLY A 51 -12.73 3.18 15.10
C GLY A 51 -12.04 1.83 15.24
N ALA A 52 -11.17 1.68 16.24
CA ALA A 52 -10.54 0.39 16.51
C ALA A 52 -11.58 -0.65 16.94
N THR A 53 -11.41 -1.90 16.50
CA THR A 53 -12.27 -3.04 16.83
C THR A 53 -11.54 -4.08 17.68
N THR A 54 -10.21 -4.10 17.62
CA THR A 54 -9.29 -4.98 18.35
C THR A 54 -8.10 -4.18 18.91
N GLU A 55 -7.32 -4.77 19.82
CA GLU A 55 -6.08 -4.15 20.32
C GLU A 55 -5.05 -3.90 19.19
N GLU A 56 -5.00 -4.80 18.20
CA GLU A 56 -4.15 -4.62 17.02
C GLU A 56 -4.56 -3.37 16.23
N THR A 57 -5.84 -3.24 15.89
CA THR A 57 -6.33 -2.03 15.20
C THR A 57 -6.19 -0.77 16.07
N ALA A 58 -6.22 -0.90 17.40
CA ALA A 58 -5.93 0.21 18.30
C ALA A 58 -4.46 0.66 18.19
N GLY A 59 -3.53 -0.29 18.14
CA GLY A 59 -2.12 -0.03 17.84
C GLY A 59 -1.92 0.66 16.50
N TRP A 60 -2.62 0.19 15.45
CA TRP A 60 -2.59 0.81 14.12
C TRP A 60 -3.08 2.25 14.14
N LEU A 61 -4.24 2.53 14.76
CA LEU A 61 -4.78 3.90 14.83
C LEU A 61 -3.91 4.84 15.66
N ARG A 62 -3.27 4.36 16.73
CA ARG A 62 -2.29 5.17 17.50
C ARG A 62 -1.08 5.52 16.65
N ASN A 63 -0.58 4.58 15.86
CA ASN A 63 0.53 4.83 14.94
C ASN A 63 0.13 5.82 13.85
N GLU A 64 -1.01 5.60 13.20
CA GLU A 64 -1.56 6.49 12.19
C GLU A 64 -1.76 7.90 12.75
N HIS A 65 -2.40 8.06 13.92
CA HIS A 65 -2.58 9.36 14.57
C HIS A 65 -1.25 10.09 14.81
N ARG A 66 -0.22 9.40 15.33
CA ARG A 66 1.11 9.98 15.55
C ARG A 66 1.71 10.53 14.25
N ILE A 67 1.55 9.80 13.16
CA ILE A 67 2.06 10.20 11.85
C ILE A 67 1.28 11.36 11.26
N LEU A 68 -0.05 11.31 11.31
CA LEU A 68 -0.90 12.39 10.82
C LEU A 68 -0.66 13.69 11.58
N ASP A 69 -0.47 13.62 12.90
CA ASP A 69 -0.15 14.81 13.71
C ASP A 69 1.21 15.42 13.34
N HIS A 70 2.22 14.59 13.07
CA HIS A 70 3.52 15.05 12.58
C HIS A 70 3.46 15.65 11.17
N LEU A 71 2.62 15.10 10.30
CA LEU A 71 2.44 15.55 8.92
C LEU A 71 1.41 16.68 8.76
N ARG A 72 0.87 17.22 9.87
CA ARG A 72 -0.13 18.28 9.86
C ARG A 72 0.31 19.49 9.02
N GLY A 73 -0.56 19.96 8.13
CA GLY A 73 -0.29 21.11 7.28
C GLY A 73 0.71 20.87 6.14
N THR A 74 1.30 19.68 6.03
CA THR A 74 2.24 19.37 4.93
C THR A 74 1.51 19.11 3.62
N GLY A 75 0.23 18.73 3.67
CA GLY A 75 -0.48 18.22 2.50
C GLY A 75 0.10 16.91 1.95
N LEU A 76 0.66 16.05 2.81
CA LEU A 76 0.97 14.67 2.43
C LEU A 76 -0.12 13.70 2.87
N ALA A 77 -0.83 14.03 3.95
CA ALA A 77 -1.81 13.17 4.62
C ALA A 77 -3.09 13.94 4.96
N PRO A 78 -4.18 13.25 5.36
CA PRO A 78 -5.39 13.89 5.87
C PRO A 78 -5.13 14.74 7.11
N GLU A 79 -5.77 15.89 7.19
CA GLU A 79 -5.82 16.69 8.43
C GLU A 79 -6.60 15.95 9.53
N VAL A 80 -6.03 15.87 10.74
CA VAL A 80 -6.72 15.33 11.92
C VAL A 80 -7.69 16.39 12.46
N LEU A 81 -8.97 16.04 12.48
CA LEU A 81 -10.06 16.85 13.03
C LEU A 81 -10.34 16.52 14.50
N GLY A 82 -10.11 15.27 14.91
CA GLY A 82 -10.33 14.81 16.27
C GLY A 82 -9.65 13.47 16.55
N TRP A 83 -9.26 13.29 17.81
CA TRP A 83 -8.68 12.05 18.31
C TRP A 83 -9.24 11.76 19.69
N GLN A 84 -9.65 10.52 19.92
CA GLN A 84 -10.06 10.03 21.23
C GLN A 84 -9.34 8.71 21.52
N ASP A 85 -8.53 8.70 22.57
CA ASP A 85 -7.91 7.49 23.12
C ASP A 85 -7.73 7.69 24.62
N ASP A 86 -8.34 6.83 25.42
CA ASP A 86 -8.21 6.84 26.88
C ASP A 86 -7.09 5.90 27.37
N GLY A 87 -6.35 5.27 26.44
CA GLY A 87 -5.27 4.33 26.72
C GLY A 87 -5.73 2.94 27.17
N THR A 88 -7.03 2.70 27.30
CA THR A 88 -7.61 1.43 27.77
C THR A 88 -8.74 0.90 26.88
N GLY A 89 -9.25 1.72 25.98
CA GLY A 89 -10.35 1.44 25.08
C GLY A 89 -9.97 1.43 23.61
N GLN A 90 -11.00 1.42 22.78
CA GLN A 90 -10.89 1.47 21.32
C GLN A 90 -10.71 2.93 20.86
N PRO A 91 -9.51 3.32 20.39
CA PRO A 91 -9.30 4.67 19.91
C PRO A 91 -10.19 4.98 18.70
N LEU A 92 -10.50 6.27 18.56
CA LEU A 92 -11.28 6.82 17.46
C LEU A 92 -10.50 7.98 16.84
N LEU A 93 -10.18 7.82 15.55
CA LEU A 93 -9.48 8.79 14.73
C LEU A 93 -10.45 9.46 13.77
N VAL A 94 -10.52 10.78 13.80
CA VAL A 94 -11.36 11.59 12.91
C VAL A 94 -10.46 12.47 12.04
N THR A 95 -10.55 12.30 10.73
CA THR A 95 -9.78 13.08 9.75
C THR A 95 -10.71 13.84 8.81
N GLU A 96 -10.14 14.75 8.03
CA GLU A 96 -10.84 15.34 6.89
C GLU A 96 -11.42 14.25 5.98
N ASP A 97 -12.58 14.53 5.41
CA ASP A 97 -13.19 13.66 4.42
C ASP A 97 -12.61 13.94 3.03
N LEU A 98 -11.98 12.92 2.45
CA LEU A 98 -11.39 12.96 1.11
C LEU A 98 -12.26 12.26 0.06
N SER A 99 -13.52 11.92 0.38
CA SER A 99 -14.42 11.21 -0.53
C SER A 99 -14.67 11.94 -1.85
N ALA A 100 -14.58 13.27 -1.86
CA ALA A 100 -14.72 14.09 -3.07
C ALA A 100 -13.45 14.20 -3.93
N ALA A 101 -12.31 13.69 -3.45
CA ALA A 101 -11.07 13.66 -4.23
C ALA A 101 -11.16 12.64 -5.37
N TYR A 102 -10.21 12.71 -6.31
CA TYR A 102 -10.09 11.66 -7.32
C TYR A 102 -9.33 10.47 -6.74
N TRP A 103 -9.91 9.28 -6.81
CA TRP A 103 -9.30 8.03 -6.35
C TRP A 103 -9.08 7.11 -7.55
N PRO A 104 -7.83 6.76 -7.91
CA PRO A 104 -7.56 5.83 -9.00
C PRO A 104 -8.28 4.49 -8.83
N ALA A 105 -8.34 3.98 -7.59
CA ALA A 105 -9.01 2.73 -7.26
C ALA A 105 -10.56 2.79 -7.29
N ALA A 106 -11.16 3.98 -7.37
CA ALA A 106 -12.61 4.14 -7.41
C ALA A 106 -13.18 4.11 -8.85
N GLY A 107 -12.42 3.59 -9.83
CA GLY A 107 -12.83 3.62 -11.24
C GLY A 107 -14.14 2.86 -11.52
N ALA A 108 -14.56 2.92 -12.79
CA ALA A 108 -15.89 2.51 -13.24
C ALA A 108 -16.28 1.10 -12.74
N GLU A 109 -17.56 0.93 -12.41
CA GLU A 109 -18.15 -0.39 -12.16
C GLU A 109 -17.81 -1.31 -13.34
N ASP A 110 -16.99 -2.33 -13.09
CA ASP A 110 -16.79 -3.41 -14.04
C ASP A 110 -18.14 -4.16 -14.17
N PRO A 111 -18.62 -4.44 -15.39
CA PRO A 111 -19.75 -5.35 -15.62
C PRO A 111 -19.60 -6.71 -14.91
N GLY A 112 -18.39 -7.11 -14.52
CA GLY A 112 -18.06 -8.28 -13.70
C GLY A 112 -18.12 -8.10 -12.17
N GLY A 113 -18.47 -6.92 -11.66
CA GLY A 113 -18.64 -6.64 -10.22
C GLY A 113 -17.36 -6.23 -9.46
N GLY A 114 -16.29 -5.88 -10.16
CA GLY A 114 -15.06 -5.29 -9.59
C GLY A 114 -14.97 -3.76 -9.81
N THR A 115 -14.15 -3.08 -9.03
CA THR A 115 -13.72 -1.70 -9.33
C THR A 115 -12.45 -1.77 -10.20
N SER A 116 -12.49 -1.23 -11.41
CA SER A 116 -11.28 -1.14 -12.25
C SER A 116 -10.44 0.05 -11.79
N THR A 117 -9.14 -0.16 -11.52
CA THR A 117 -8.22 0.93 -11.20
C THR A 117 -7.93 1.75 -12.46
N VAL A 118 -8.13 3.08 -12.38
CA VAL A 118 -7.92 3.99 -13.51
C VAL A 118 -6.91 5.07 -13.12
N TRP A 119 -5.75 5.08 -13.76
CA TRP A 119 -4.76 6.16 -13.64
C TRP A 119 -4.92 7.13 -14.82
N ARG A 120 -5.21 8.42 -14.56
CA ARG A 120 -5.31 9.41 -15.66
C ARG A 120 -3.93 9.82 -16.13
N PRO A 121 -3.80 10.37 -17.35
CA PRO A 121 -2.55 10.95 -17.81
C PRO A 121 -1.93 11.92 -16.79
N GLY A 122 -0.69 11.65 -16.40
CA GLY A 122 0.09 12.41 -15.41
C GLY A 122 -0.22 12.13 -13.94
N ASP A 123 -1.17 11.25 -13.59
CA ASP A 123 -1.43 10.90 -12.19
C ASP A 123 -0.25 10.12 -11.57
N ILE A 124 0.44 9.29 -12.36
CA ILE A 124 1.67 8.61 -11.92
C ILE A 124 2.78 9.63 -11.61
N ASP A 125 2.87 10.72 -12.37
CA ASP A 125 3.83 11.79 -12.07
C ASP A 125 3.47 12.53 -10.78
N VAL A 126 2.18 12.69 -10.48
CA VAL A 126 1.71 13.23 -9.19
C VAL A 126 2.14 12.30 -8.06
N LEU A 127 1.92 11.00 -8.19
CA LEU A 127 2.33 10.00 -7.19
C LEU A 127 3.84 10.01 -6.96
N ARG A 128 4.66 10.05 -8.02
CA ARG A 128 6.12 10.15 -7.90
C ARG A 128 6.56 11.40 -7.16
N ARG A 129 5.95 12.56 -7.45
CA ARG A 129 6.23 13.80 -6.70
C ARG A 129 5.78 13.70 -5.24
N THR A 130 4.68 13.04 -4.95
CA THR A 130 4.23 12.79 -3.58
C THR A 130 5.22 11.91 -2.82
N LEU A 131 5.74 10.84 -3.42
CA LEU A 131 6.76 9.98 -2.79
C LEU A 131 8.11 10.71 -2.61
N ASP A 132 8.52 11.55 -3.57
CA ASP A 132 9.71 12.40 -3.42
C ASP A 132 9.55 13.38 -2.26
N ARG A 133 8.38 14.02 -2.12
CA ARG A 133 8.07 14.88 -0.96
C ARG A 133 8.08 14.11 0.35
N LEU A 134 7.51 12.90 0.39
CA LEU A 134 7.52 12.04 1.56
C LEU A 134 8.96 11.68 1.98
N SER A 135 9.81 11.30 1.03
CA SER A 135 11.22 10.97 1.30
C SER A 135 12.03 12.12 1.90
N ARG A 136 11.56 13.37 1.75
CA ARG A 136 12.18 14.58 2.31
C ARG A 136 11.51 15.06 3.60
N ALA A 137 10.40 14.46 4.00
CA ALA A 137 9.77 14.76 5.28
C ALA A 137 10.69 14.31 6.42
N SER A 138 10.72 15.08 7.51
CA SER A 138 11.47 14.68 8.69
C SER A 138 10.86 13.41 9.26
N LEU A 139 11.72 12.47 9.67
CA LEU A 139 11.29 11.34 10.48
C LEU A 139 10.95 11.86 11.88
N PRO A 140 9.77 11.56 12.44
CA PRO A 140 9.47 11.95 13.81
C PRO A 140 10.43 11.22 14.77
N ALA A 141 10.85 11.91 15.84
CA ALA A 141 11.67 11.28 16.87
C ALA A 141 10.95 10.05 17.43
N GLU A 142 11.70 8.98 17.70
CA GLU A 142 11.21 7.75 18.34
C GLU A 142 10.25 6.90 17.50
N LEU A 143 10.14 7.14 16.18
CA LEU A 143 9.30 6.29 15.36
C LEU A 143 9.95 4.92 15.12
N PRO A 144 9.25 3.81 15.42
CA PRO A 144 9.80 2.48 15.21
C PRO A 144 10.07 2.24 13.73
N ARG A 145 10.96 1.29 13.46
CA ARG A 145 11.09 0.72 12.12
C ARG A 145 9.74 0.15 11.70
N THR A 146 9.36 0.39 10.45
CA THR A 146 8.13 -0.22 9.93
C THR A 146 8.27 -1.74 9.89
N THR A 147 7.19 -2.44 10.19
CA THR A 147 7.06 -3.90 10.09
C THR A 147 6.36 -4.34 8.81
N SER A 148 6.15 -3.43 7.84
CA SER A 148 5.49 -3.74 6.57
C SER A 148 6.31 -4.65 5.67
N TRP A 149 7.63 -4.72 5.90
CA TRP A 149 8.53 -5.48 5.03
C TRP A 149 8.54 -6.97 5.39
N PRO A 150 8.50 -7.89 4.40
CA PRO A 150 8.59 -9.31 4.68
C PRO A 150 9.98 -9.72 5.21
N GLY A 151 10.02 -10.79 6.02
CA GLY A 151 11.27 -11.47 6.39
C GLY A 151 11.87 -12.26 5.22
N PRO A 152 13.00 -12.95 5.37
CA PRO A 152 13.64 -13.73 4.30
C PRO A 152 12.68 -14.71 3.62
N GLN A 153 12.76 -14.81 2.28
CA GLN A 153 11.79 -15.56 1.47
C GLN A 153 12.42 -16.63 0.60
N TRP A 154 13.66 -16.41 0.14
CA TRP A 154 14.23 -17.17 -0.97
C TRP A 154 14.49 -18.65 -0.70
N PRO A 155 14.90 -19.09 0.51
CA PRO A 155 14.99 -20.52 0.81
C PRO A 155 13.67 -21.25 0.54
N ARG A 156 12.53 -20.64 0.89
CA ARG A 156 11.20 -21.21 0.65
C ARG A 156 10.78 -21.13 -0.82
N VAL A 157 11.16 -20.07 -1.53
CA VAL A 157 10.87 -19.93 -2.98
C VAL A 157 11.59 -21.00 -3.78
N VAL A 158 12.85 -21.31 -3.46
CA VAL A 158 13.63 -22.36 -4.14
C VAL A 158 12.97 -23.73 -4.01
N GLU A 159 12.39 -24.05 -2.84
CA GLU A 159 11.62 -25.30 -2.65
C GLU A 159 10.35 -25.38 -3.51
N LEU A 160 9.89 -24.27 -4.08
CA LEU A 160 8.69 -24.20 -4.92
C LEU A 160 9.01 -24.18 -6.42
N ALA A 161 10.26 -24.42 -6.83
CA ALA A 161 10.72 -24.27 -8.22
C ALA A 161 9.82 -25.01 -9.23
N ASP A 162 9.54 -26.30 -9.02
CA ASP A 162 8.66 -27.08 -9.90
C ASP A 162 7.25 -26.48 -10.01
N ARG A 163 6.69 -25.98 -8.90
CA ARG A 163 5.35 -25.36 -8.90
C ARG A 163 5.34 -24.03 -9.62
N LEU A 164 6.42 -23.27 -9.54
CA LEU A 164 6.59 -21.99 -10.24
C LEU A 164 6.74 -22.22 -11.76
N VAL A 165 7.38 -23.33 -12.15
CA VAL A 165 7.38 -23.81 -13.53
C VAL A 165 5.97 -24.18 -13.99
N ASP A 166 5.22 -24.95 -13.18
CA ASP A 166 3.85 -25.39 -13.52
C ASP A 166 2.88 -24.23 -13.76
N VAL A 167 3.02 -23.13 -13.01
CA VAL A 167 2.20 -21.91 -13.19
C VAL A 167 2.77 -20.94 -14.24
N GLY A 168 3.90 -21.28 -14.87
CA GLY A 168 4.46 -20.54 -16.00
C GLY A 168 5.17 -19.24 -15.67
N VAL A 169 5.53 -18.99 -14.39
CA VAL A 169 6.24 -17.75 -14.00
C VAL A 169 7.75 -17.82 -14.28
N VAL A 170 8.27 -19.03 -14.51
CA VAL A 170 9.69 -19.29 -14.76
C VAL A 170 9.89 -20.54 -15.62
N VAL A 171 10.97 -20.60 -16.42
CA VAL A 171 11.35 -21.80 -17.17
C VAL A 171 12.10 -22.83 -16.29
N PRO A 172 12.03 -24.14 -16.61
CA PRO A 172 12.77 -25.16 -15.89
C PRO A 172 14.28 -24.85 -15.80
N GLY A 173 14.89 -25.04 -14.63
CA GLY A 173 16.33 -24.85 -14.42
C GLY A 173 16.76 -23.42 -14.10
N TRP A 174 15.89 -22.41 -14.30
CA TRP A 174 16.27 -21.02 -14.06
C TRP A 174 16.45 -20.72 -12.56
N LEU A 175 15.55 -21.19 -11.70
CA LEU A 175 15.66 -20.95 -10.26
C LEU A 175 16.89 -21.66 -9.70
N GLU A 176 17.14 -22.90 -10.09
CA GLU A 176 18.30 -23.68 -9.67
C GLU A 176 19.62 -23.01 -10.07
N ALA A 177 19.69 -22.47 -11.28
CA ALA A 177 20.88 -21.78 -11.79
C ALA A 177 21.19 -20.46 -11.05
N ASN A 178 20.17 -19.83 -10.43
CA ASN A 178 20.30 -18.52 -9.80
C ASN A 178 20.07 -18.54 -8.28
N ALA A 179 19.75 -19.70 -7.69
CA ALA A 179 19.30 -19.84 -6.29
C ALA A 179 20.30 -19.27 -5.28
N GLU A 180 21.60 -19.50 -5.49
CA GLU A 180 22.67 -19.00 -4.61
C GLU A 180 22.69 -17.47 -4.61
N THR A 181 22.71 -16.85 -5.79
CA THR A 181 22.69 -15.39 -5.94
C THR A 181 21.43 -14.77 -5.34
N LEU A 182 20.26 -15.36 -5.61
CA LEU A 182 18.97 -14.85 -5.14
C LEU A 182 18.83 -14.96 -3.62
N THR A 183 19.34 -16.05 -3.03
CA THR A 183 19.36 -16.21 -1.56
C THR A 183 20.35 -15.27 -0.89
N ALA A 184 21.53 -15.08 -1.49
CA ALA A 184 22.55 -14.17 -0.96
C ALA A 184 22.05 -12.72 -0.97
N ILE A 185 21.46 -12.25 -2.07
CA ILE A 185 20.97 -10.86 -2.16
C ILE A 185 19.77 -10.62 -1.23
N ASP A 186 18.89 -11.61 -1.01
CA ASP A 186 17.78 -11.53 -0.05
C ASP A 186 18.27 -11.37 1.40
N ALA A 187 19.38 -12.03 1.74
CA ALA A 187 19.98 -11.93 3.07
C ALA A 187 20.53 -10.53 3.36
N GLU A 188 20.91 -9.76 2.34
CA GLU A 188 21.39 -8.37 2.47
C GLU A 188 20.26 -7.36 2.72
N ALA A 189 18.99 -7.76 2.58
CA ALA A 189 17.87 -6.83 2.66
C ALA A 189 17.71 -6.21 4.06
N ASP A 190 18.01 -6.95 5.13
CA ASP A 190 17.91 -6.43 6.50
C ASP A 190 18.92 -5.30 6.72
N THR A 191 20.19 -5.51 6.33
CA THR A 191 21.21 -4.45 6.34
C THR A 191 20.81 -3.27 5.46
N THR A 192 20.21 -3.53 4.29
CA THR A 192 19.74 -2.46 3.39
C THR A 192 18.61 -1.63 4.01
N LEU A 193 17.67 -2.27 4.73
CA LEU A 193 16.60 -1.58 5.46
C LEU A 193 17.14 -0.73 6.62
N GLU A 194 18.27 -1.12 7.19
CA GLU A 194 18.95 -0.36 8.24
C GLU A 194 19.69 0.88 7.70
N LEU A 195 20.02 0.91 6.40
CA LEU A 195 20.68 2.04 5.76
C LEU A 195 19.76 3.26 5.68
N GLY A 196 20.04 4.22 6.56
CA GLY A 196 19.24 5.43 6.69
C GLY A 196 17.90 5.17 7.38
N ALA A 197 17.25 6.25 7.79
CA ALA A 197 15.94 6.20 8.40
C ALA A 197 15.11 7.34 7.81
N TYR A 198 14.27 6.99 6.85
CA TYR A 198 13.34 7.87 6.18
C TYR A 198 11.94 7.59 6.69
N LEU A 199 11.10 8.62 6.74
CA LEU A 199 9.68 8.40 6.94
C LEU A 199 9.12 7.68 5.71
N VAL A 200 8.52 6.52 5.93
CA VAL A 200 7.86 5.72 4.89
C VAL A 200 6.41 5.48 5.26
N HIS A 201 5.54 5.40 4.26
CA HIS A 201 4.13 5.08 4.44
C HIS A 201 3.94 3.60 4.80
N GLY A 202 4.73 2.72 4.20
CA GLY A 202 4.73 1.28 4.46
C GLY A 202 3.61 0.50 3.77
N ASP A 203 2.67 1.17 3.09
CA ASP A 203 1.52 0.54 2.40
C ASP A 203 0.98 1.43 1.27
N VAL A 204 1.84 1.84 0.34
CA VAL A 204 1.41 2.67 -0.80
C VAL A 204 0.77 1.79 -1.86
N ARG A 205 -0.53 2.00 -2.08
CA ARG A 205 -1.38 1.30 -3.06
C ARG A 205 -2.45 2.23 -3.60
N SER A 206 -3.07 1.86 -4.72
CA SER A 206 -4.00 2.72 -5.48
C SER A 206 -5.22 3.18 -4.68
N ASP A 207 -5.68 2.40 -3.72
CA ASP A 207 -6.78 2.73 -2.80
C ASP A 207 -6.33 3.51 -1.56
N ASN A 208 -5.02 3.68 -1.35
CA ASN A 208 -4.43 4.53 -0.32
C ASN A 208 -3.91 5.87 -0.87
N VAL A 209 -4.19 6.18 -2.14
CA VAL A 209 -3.78 7.43 -2.80
C VAL A 209 -5.00 8.13 -3.36
N CYS A 210 -5.18 9.40 -3.03
CA CYS A 210 -6.12 10.27 -3.71
C CYS A 210 -5.43 11.50 -4.30
N ILE A 211 -6.02 12.08 -5.34
CA ILE A 211 -5.48 13.22 -6.06
C ILE A 211 -6.48 14.36 -5.95
N LEU A 212 -6.06 15.43 -5.28
CA LEU A 212 -6.80 16.68 -5.19
C LEU A 212 -6.38 17.61 -6.32
N SER A 213 -7.35 18.41 -6.79
CA SER A 213 -7.09 19.50 -7.72
C SER A 213 -7.41 20.81 -7.03
N LYS A 214 -6.38 21.62 -6.74
CA LYS A 214 -6.52 22.92 -6.07
C LYS A 214 -5.90 23.99 -6.94
N ALA A 215 -6.68 25.01 -7.31
CA ALA A 215 -6.23 26.13 -8.15
C ALA A 215 -5.53 25.70 -9.48
N GLY A 216 -5.92 24.56 -10.05
CA GLY A 216 -5.33 24.02 -11.28
C GLY A 216 -4.10 23.11 -11.06
N GLU A 217 -3.60 23.00 -9.84
CA GLU A 217 -2.50 22.10 -9.49
C GLU A 217 -3.06 20.77 -8.93
N ARG A 218 -2.41 19.65 -9.31
CA ARG A 218 -2.76 18.32 -8.83
C ARG A 218 -1.77 17.87 -7.74
N GLU A 219 -2.29 17.51 -6.59
CA GLU A 219 -1.53 17.04 -5.44
C GLU A 219 -2.02 15.66 -5.00
N GLY A 220 -1.10 14.74 -4.75
CA GLY A 220 -1.43 13.45 -4.14
C GLY A 220 -1.47 13.57 -2.61
N ARG A 221 -2.45 12.90 -2.00
CA ARG A 221 -2.52 12.61 -0.57
C ARG A 221 -2.46 11.11 -0.36
N LEU A 222 -1.74 10.69 0.68
CA LEU A 222 -1.66 9.31 1.12
C LEU A 222 -2.54 9.13 2.36
N VAL A 223 -3.31 8.04 2.40
CA VAL A 223 -4.17 7.69 3.53
C VAL A 223 -3.80 6.30 4.05
N ASP A 224 -4.27 5.98 5.25
CA ASP A 224 -3.97 4.71 5.91
C ASP A 224 -2.50 4.54 6.31
N TRP A 225 -2.05 5.42 7.21
CA TRP A 225 -0.69 5.42 7.74
C TRP A 225 -0.46 4.38 8.85
N SER A 226 -1.31 3.34 8.92
CA SER A 226 -1.24 2.29 9.95
C SER A 226 0.13 1.62 9.99
N HIS A 227 0.75 1.40 8.82
CA HIS A 227 2.03 0.72 8.64
C HIS A 227 3.23 1.67 8.51
N ALA A 228 3.02 2.95 8.72
CA ALA A 228 4.07 3.95 8.57
C ALA A 228 5.15 3.81 9.64
N GLY A 229 6.38 4.10 9.24
CA GLY A 229 7.55 3.83 10.07
C GLY A 229 8.81 4.50 9.58
N ALA A 230 9.92 4.17 10.26
CA ALA A 230 11.26 4.42 9.74
C ALA A 230 11.65 3.30 8.76
N GLY A 231 12.11 3.66 7.57
CA GLY A 231 12.50 2.70 6.52
C GLY A 231 13.56 3.25 5.57
N HIS A 232 13.81 2.50 4.49
CA HIS A 232 14.70 2.91 3.41
C HIS A 232 14.01 3.95 2.49
N GLN A 233 14.76 4.88 1.89
CA GLN A 233 14.18 5.94 1.04
C GLN A 233 13.35 5.43 -0.15
N LEU A 234 13.67 4.24 -0.66
CA LEU A 234 12.96 3.59 -1.78
C LEU A 234 11.91 2.57 -1.33
N HIS A 235 11.64 2.45 -0.03
CA HIS A 235 10.73 1.46 0.54
C HIS A 235 9.34 1.50 -0.12
N ASP A 236 8.70 2.67 -0.12
CA ASP A 236 7.34 2.82 -0.67
C ASP A 236 7.31 2.64 -2.19
N LEU A 237 8.34 3.15 -2.89
CA LEU A 237 8.46 2.98 -4.33
C LEU A 237 8.59 1.49 -4.69
N VAL A 238 9.42 0.75 -3.95
CA VAL A 238 9.68 -0.66 -4.25
C VAL A 238 8.42 -1.50 -4.04
N GLN A 239 7.67 -1.27 -2.94
CA GLN A 239 6.39 -1.96 -2.71
C GLN A 239 5.32 -1.65 -3.76
N LEU A 240 5.27 -0.40 -4.23
CA LEU A 240 4.24 0.07 -5.15
C LEU A 240 4.42 -0.43 -6.59
N LEU A 241 5.66 -0.50 -7.09
CA LEU A 241 5.89 -0.68 -8.53
C LEU A 241 5.24 -1.94 -9.15
N PRO A 242 5.26 -3.12 -8.51
CA PRO A 242 4.66 -4.32 -9.10
C PRO A 242 3.14 -4.19 -9.29
N THR A 243 2.44 -3.70 -8.28
CA THR A 243 0.98 -3.51 -8.35
C THR A 243 0.62 -2.36 -9.28
N LEU A 244 1.39 -1.27 -9.26
CA LEU A 244 1.20 -0.15 -10.18
C LEU A 244 1.33 -0.60 -11.64
N HIS A 245 2.27 -1.49 -11.95
CA HIS A 245 2.42 -2.03 -13.31
C HIS A 245 1.20 -2.88 -13.74
N LEU A 246 0.66 -3.71 -12.84
CA LEU A 246 -0.59 -4.44 -13.10
C LEU A 246 -1.77 -3.51 -13.38
N GLU A 247 -1.80 -2.35 -12.73
CA GLU A 247 -2.83 -1.32 -12.91
C GLU A 247 -2.58 -0.43 -14.14
N GLY A 248 -1.65 -0.79 -15.03
CA GLY A 248 -1.36 -0.06 -16.26
C GLY A 248 -0.24 0.98 -16.14
N GLY A 249 0.49 0.99 -15.03
CA GLY A 249 1.69 1.79 -14.85
C GLY A 249 2.93 1.25 -15.58
N PRO A 250 4.06 1.99 -15.51
CA PRO A 250 5.28 1.61 -16.21
C PRO A 250 5.87 0.30 -15.65
N PRO A 251 6.63 -0.46 -16.46
CA PRO A 251 7.36 -1.62 -15.98
C PRO A 251 8.33 -1.25 -14.85
N PRO A 252 8.40 -2.03 -13.74
CA PRO A 252 9.23 -1.68 -12.58
C PRO A 252 10.72 -1.47 -12.92
N TRP A 253 11.27 -2.33 -13.79
CA TRP A 253 12.67 -2.28 -14.22
C TRP A 253 13.04 -1.05 -15.08
N GLN A 254 12.05 -0.30 -15.58
CA GLN A 254 12.30 0.98 -16.25
C GLN A 254 12.30 2.16 -15.27
N VAL A 255 11.74 1.98 -14.07
CA VAL A 255 11.61 3.04 -13.07
C VAL A 255 12.71 2.94 -12.01
N CYS A 256 12.99 1.74 -11.55
CA CYS A 256 13.88 1.50 -10.42
C CYS A 256 14.55 0.14 -10.58
N ILE A 257 15.87 0.03 -10.40
CA ILE A 257 16.59 -1.26 -10.38
C ILE A 257 17.41 -1.43 -9.10
N GLU A 258 17.27 -0.51 -8.14
CA GLU A 258 18.00 -0.50 -6.88
C GLU A 258 17.07 -0.17 -5.70
N PRO A 259 17.37 -0.61 -4.48
CA PRO A 259 18.42 -1.57 -4.15
C PRO A 259 17.96 -3.00 -4.44
N ALA A 260 18.79 -3.78 -5.14
CA ALA A 260 18.48 -5.17 -5.48
C ALA A 260 18.07 -6.06 -4.28
N PRO A 261 18.65 -5.93 -3.06
CA PRO A 261 18.19 -6.68 -1.88
C PRO A 261 16.71 -6.46 -1.53
N LEU A 262 16.21 -5.24 -1.63
CA LEU A 262 14.80 -4.95 -1.34
C LEU A 262 13.90 -5.55 -2.43
N ILE A 263 14.28 -5.43 -3.70
CA ILE A 263 13.55 -6.00 -4.83
C ILE A 263 13.46 -7.53 -4.68
N ALA A 264 14.57 -8.18 -4.33
CA ALA A 264 14.62 -9.62 -4.10
C ALA A 264 13.70 -10.04 -2.95
N ARG A 265 13.78 -9.35 -1.81
CA ARG A 265 12.97 -9.65 -0.63
C ARG A 265 11.47 -9.48 -0.90
N LEU A 266 11.08 -8.43 -1.64
CA LEU A 266 9.68 -8.17 -2.00
C LEU A 266 9.10 -9.19 -2.97
N ALA A 267 9.90 -9.81 -3.84
CA ALA A 267 9.41 -10.77 -4.83
C ALA A 267 8.80 -12.02 -4.16
N GLY A 268 9.37 -12.45 -3.04
CA GLY A 268 9.10 -13.74 -2.40
C GLY A 268 7.63 -14.03 -2.06
N PRO A 269 6.88 -13.13 -1.40
CA PRO A 269 5.48 -13.40 -1.03
C PRO A 269 4.60 -13.66 -2.25
N SER A 270 4.77 -12.92 -3.35
CA SER A 270 3.99 -13.13 -4.57
C SER A 270 4.28 -14.50 -5.21
N LEU A 271 5.55 -14.92 -5.22
CA LEU A 271 5.98 -16.23 -5.73
C LEU A 271 5.37 -17.38 -4.92
N GLN A 272 5.41 -17.28 -3.59
CA GLN A 272 4.80 -18.27 -2.73
C GLN A 272 3.29 -18.32 -2.90
N ARG A 273 2.62 -17.16 -3.00
CA ARG A 273 1.17 -17.09 -3.18
C ARG A 273 0.70 -17.54 -4.56
N ALA A 274 1.49 -17.37 -5.61
CA ALA A 274 1.20 -17.89 -6.95
C ALA A 274 1.06 -19.43 -6.94
N CYS A 275 1.78 -20.09 -6.05
CA CYS A 275 1.73 -21.53 -5.89
C CYS A 275 0.49 -22.03 -5.14
N VAL A 276 -0.18 -21.20 -4.33
CA VAL A 276 -1.31 -21.63 -3.49
C VAL A 276 -2.53 -21.98 -4.36
N SER A 277 -3.05 -23.20 -4.22
CA SER A 277 -4.20 -23.69 -4.98
C SER A 277 -5.55 -23.44 -4.33
N GLU A 278 -5.60 -23.23 -3.01
CA GLU A 278 -6.83 -23.05 -2.22
C GLU A 278 -7.30 -21.58 -2.19
N GLN A 279 -7.20 -20.87 -3.31
CA GLN A 279 -7.61 -19.47 -3.43
C GLN A 279 -8.48 -19.27 -4.68
N PRO A 280 -9.36 -18.25 -4.72
CA PRO A 280 -10.14 -17.94 -5.91
C PRO A 280 -9.26 -17.77 -7.15
N ASP A 281 -9.69 -18.29 -8.31
CA ASP A 281 -8.88 -18.30 -9.53
C ASP A 281 -8.41 -16.90 -9.95
N TRP A 282 -9.29 -15.90 -9.85
CA TRP A 282 -8.94 -14.51 -10.16
C TRP A 282 -7.80 -13.99 -9.26
N LEU A 283 -7.81 -14.34 -7.98
CA LEU A 283 -6.80 -13.91 -7.02
C LEU A 283 -5.48 -14.68 -7.23
N ARG A 284 -5.58 -15.96 -7.59
CA ARG A 284 -4.42 -16.75 -8.01
C ARG A 284 -3.75 -16.13 -9.22
N GLN A 285 -4.52 -15.71 -10.22
CA GLN A 285 -4.00 -15.08 -11.42
C GLN A 285 -3.26 -13.78 -11.09
N VAL A 286 -3.80 -12.94 -10.21
CA VAL A 286 -3.11 -11.73 -9.73
C VAL A 286 -1.74 -12.06 -9.13
N PHE A 287 -1.61 -13.14 -8.34
CA PHE A 287 -0.30 -13.54 -7.80
C PHE A 287 0.65 -14.10 -8.85
N ILE A 288 0.15 -14.84 -9.84
CA ILE A 288 0.97 -15.32 -10.97
C ILE A 288 1.52 -14.12 -11.75
N ASP A 289 0.69 -13.10 -12.00
CA ASP A 289 1.12 -11.91 -12.73
C ASP A 289 2.12 -11.09 -11.91
N LEU A 290 1.86 -10.86 -10.60
CA LEU A 290 2.82 -10.22 -9.69
C LEU A 290 4.15 -10.98 -9.61
N ALA A 291 4.11 -12.31 -9.50
CA ALA A 291 5.31 -13.15 -9.48
C ALA A 291 6.13 -13.00 -10.76
N SER A 292 5.47 -13.00 -11.92
CA SER A 292 6.11 -12.80 -13.22
C SER A 292 6.77 -11.42 -13.33
N ILE A 293 6.07 -10.37 -12.90
CA ILE A 293 6.58 -8.99 -12.89
C ILE A 293 7.80 -8.89 -11.97
N ASN A 294 7.70 -9.42 -10.76
CA ASN A 294 8.76 -9.37 -9.77
C ASN A 294 10.02 -10.14 -10.22
N LEU A 295 9.88 -11.32 -10.83
CA LEU A 295 11.03 -12.06 -11.35
C LEU A 295 11.70 -11.34 -12.54
N LYS A 296 10.92 -10.77 -13.46
CA LYS A 296 11.48 -9.96 -14.56
C LYS A 296 12.22 -8.74 -14.03
N TRP A 297 11.63 -8.08 -13.02
CA TRP A 297 12.25 -6.95 -12.37
C TRP A 297 13.56 -7.31 -11.67
N LEU A 298 13.56 -8.39 -10.90
CA LEU A 298 14.75 -8.87 -10.21
C LEU A 298 15.85 -9.32 -11.17
N ALA A 299 15.48 -10.00 -12.26
CA ALA A 299 16.42 -10.37 -13.31
C ALA A 299 17.09 -9.15 -13.93
N ALA A 300 16.32 -8.08 -14.20
CA ALA A 300 16.87 -6.82 -14.70
C ALA A 300 17.79 -6.14 -13.68
N ALA A 301 17.41 -6.12 -12.39
CA ALA A 301 18.20 -5.51 -11.32
C ALA A 301 19.54 -6.23 -11.10
N LEU A 302 19.58 -7.55 -11.28
CA LEU A 302 20.77 -8.38 -11.06
C LEU A 302 21.55 -8.72 -12.34
N GLY A 303 21.07 -8.31 -13.51
CA GLY A 303 21.67 -8.68 -14.80
C GLY A 303 21.58 -10.18 -15.11
N LEU A 304 20.55 -10.87 -14.58
CA LEU A 304 20.31 -12.29 -14.84
C LEU A 304 19.56 -12.51 -16.17
N PRO A 305 19.62 -13.71 -16.77
CA PRO A 305 18.74 -14.08 -17.87
C PRO A 305 17.27 -13.90 -17.49
N LEU A 306 16.40 -13.60 -18.47
CA LEU A 306 14.97 -13.48 -18.19
C LEU A 306 14.40 -14.82 -17.68
N PRO A 307 13.50 -14.80 -16.66
CA PRO A 307 12.89 -16.00 -16.08
C PRO A 307 12.00 -16.73 -17.08
N VAL A 308 11.38 -15.99 -17.99
CA VAL A 308 10.65 -16.49 -19.15
C VAL A 308 11.09 -15.65 -20.35
N PRO A 309 11.68 -16.24 -21.41
CA PRO A 309 12.05 -15.50 -22.61
C PRO A 309 10.84 -14.81 -23.22
N ASP A 310 11.02 -13.58 -23.71
CA ASP A 310 9.98 -12.91 -24.48
C ASP A 310 9.66 -13.75 -25.71
N GLN A 311 8.36 -14.02 -25.94
CA GLN A 311 7.94 -14.69 -27.16
C GLN A 311 8.31 -13.78 -28.34
N PRO A 312 8.91 -14.32 -29.42
CA PRO A 312 9.12 -13.53 -30.62
C PRO A 312 7.76 -13.02 -31.08
N THR A 313 7.64 -11.69 -31.21
CA THR A 313 6.43 -11.07 -31.77
C THR A 313 6.23 -11.66 -33.16
N PRO A 314 5.04 -12.17 -33.52
CA PRO A 314 4.77 -12.57 -34.89
C PRO A 314 5.03 -11.35 -35.78
N GLY A 315 6.03 -11.48 -36.67
CA GLY A 315 6.38 -10.45 -37.64
C GLY A 315 5.33 -10.28 -38.74
#